data_AF-A0A3S0RQ50-F1
#
_entry.id   AF-A0A3S0RQ50-F1
#
_cell.length_a   1.000
_cell.length_b   1.000
_cell.length_c   1.000
_cell.angle_alpha   90.00
_cell.angle_beta   90.00
_cell.angle_gamma   90.00
#
_symmetry.space_group_name_H-M   'P 1'
#
loop_
_entity.id
_entity.type
_entity.pdbx_description
1 polymer ?
#
loop_
_entity_poly.entity_id
_entity_poly.type
_entity_poly.pdbx_seq_one_letter_code
_entity_poly.pdbx_strand_id
1 'polypeptide(L)'
;MNYFKKSRMLGLLLVILTMATAIVFVSCGNDDDEGDGVTHDKATITVYKNITLGACKNKTNGHFLKLKNGSTVKLSNIDKTKTKELVMLFHSTYDGPGHILSPAAFSSTSYKNEDDLYTLNQKGVSYWNQANMVSSLMTEPREPFSAEDFQTLANSRDYKAFARAFAKANRGKENLKHVSNNIYDPKVGTCYLVQFNGLVRSFILIKSVVNGKKGSITFDMIVESRVKNKDLELAKYIQPDIK
;
A
#
# COMPACT_ATOMS: atom_id res chain seq x y z
N MET A 1 25.12 -53.34 -35.65
CA MET A 1 25.33 -51.94 -35.24
C MET A 1 24.02 -51.18 -35.42
N ASN A 2 23.39 -50.49 -34.48
CA ASN A 2 23.57 -50.34 -33.04
C ASN A 2 22.19 -49.98 -32.46
N TYR A 3 21.96 -50.44 -31.24
CA TYR A 3 20.75 -50.27 -30.44
C TYR A 3 20.44 -48.80 -30.12
N PHE A 4 19.21 -48.35 -30.32
CA PHE A 4 18.71 -47.11 -29.69
C PHE A 4 18.42 -47.37 -28.20
N LYS A 5 19.38 -46.99 -27.35
CA LYS A 5 19.22 -46.96 -25.89
C LYS A 5 18.36 -45.76 -25.47
N LYS A 6 17.30 -46.05 -24.71
CA LYS A 6 16.63 -45.10 -23.81
C LYS A 6 17.67 -44.43 -22.90
N SER A 7 17.81 -43.11 -23.01
CA SER A 7 18.48 -42.29 -21.99
C SER A 7 17.43 -41.41 -21.33
N ARG A 8 17.17 -41.71 -20.06
CA ARG A 8 16.47 -40.83 -19.13
C ARG A 8 17.40 -39.65 -18.86
N MET A 9 17.04 -38.45 -19.29
CA MET A 9 17.64 -37.23 -18.76
C MET A 9 16.61 -36.51 -17.88
N LEU A 10 16.79 -36.68 -16.57
CA LEU A 10 16.23 -35.85 -15.52
C LEU A 10 16.78 -34.43 -15.75
N GLY A 11 16.03 -33.60 -16.47
CA GLY A 11 16.26 -32.17 -16.56
C GLY A 11 15.76 -31.52 -15.28
N LEU A 12 16.67 -31.32 -14.34
CA LEU A 12 16.47 -30.68 -13.05
C LEU A 12 15.83 -29.29 -13.25
N LEU A 13 14.53 -29.18 -12.99
CA LEU A 13 13.77 -27.94 -13.02
C LEU A 13 14.11 -27.14 -11.75
N LEU A 14 15.19 -26.35 -11.78
CA LEU A 14 15.54 -25.43 -10.69
C LEU A 14 14.63 -24.19 -10.77
N VAL A 15 13.40 -24.31 -10.28
CA VAL A 15 12.52 -23.18 -10.01
C VAL A 15 13.07 -22.49 -8.75
N ILE A 16 13.86 -21.44 -8.95
CA ILE A 16 14.22 -20.52 -7.86
C ILE A 16 12.95 -19.72 -7.52
N LEU A 17 12.14 -20.29 -6.62
CA LEU A 17 11.03 -19.62 -5.99
C LEU A 17 11.63 -18.63 -4.98
N THR A 18 11.90 -17.40 -5.39
CA THR A 18 12.23 -16.32 -4.44
C THR A 18 10.96 -15.98 -3.66
N MET A 19 10.70 -16.70 -2.58
CA MET A 19 9.81 -16.22 -1.54
C MET A 19 10.42 -14.94 -0.99
N ALA A 20 9.85 -13.79 -1.38
CA ALA A 20 10.12 -12.53 -0.71
C ALA A 20 9.59 -12.63 0.72
N THR A 21 10.42 -13.14 1.63
CA THR A 21 10.15 -13.11 3.07
C THR A 21 10.24 -11.66 3.52
N ALA A 22 9.09 -11.06 3.81
CA ALA A 22 9.03 -9.78 4.50
C ALA A 22 9.66 -9.95 5.88
N ILE A 23 10.86 -9.41 6.08
CA ILE A 23 11.56 -9.49 7.37
C ILE A 23 10.96 -8.44 8.31
N VAL A 24 10.09 -8.89 9.21
CA VAL A 24 9.42 -8.05 10.22
C VAL A 24 10.28 -8.00 11.49
N PHE A 25 11.10 -6.97 11.66
CA PHE A 25 11.73 -6.63 12.95
C PHE A 25 10.90 -5.55 13.65
N VAL A 26 10.48 -5.81 14.89
CA VAL A 26 9.78 -4.85 15.76
C VAL A 26 10.75 -4.39 16.84
N SER A 27 10.82 -3.08 17.06
CA SER A 27 11.53 -2.47 18.18
C SER A 27 10.52 -1.65 19.00
N CYS A 28 10.52 -1.82 20.32
CA CYS A 28 9.75 -1.03 21.27
C CYS A 28 10.69 -0.02 21.94
N GLY A 29 10.42 1.28 21.79
CA GLY A 29 11.11 2.36 22.50
C GLY A 29 10.31 2.81 23.72
N ASN A 30 11.01 3.11 24.82
CA ASN A 30 10.43 3.64 26.06
C ASN A 30 10.07 5.13 25.95
N ASP A 31 9.07 5.53 26.73
CA ASP A 31 8.50 6.87 26.80
C ASP A 31 9.32 7.76 27.73
N ASP A 32 9.66 8.96 27.24
CA ASP A 32 9.89 10.19 27.98
C ASP A 32 9.63 11.37 27.00
N ASP A 33 9.28 12.50 27.58
CA ASP A 33 8.27 13.48 27.13
C ASP A 33 8.83 14.73 26.40
N GLU A 34 7.90 15.61 26.00
CA GLU A 34 8.02 17.07 25.70
C GLU A 34 7.98 17.56 24.22
N GLY A 35 6.86 18.21 23.87
CA GLY A 35 6.89 19.54 23.24
C GLY A 35 6.86 19.64 21.70
N ASP A 36 5.81 19.17 21.02
CA ASP A 36 5.58 19.62 19.60
C ASP A 36 4.10 19.58 19.14
N GLY A 37 3.12 19.49 20.04
CA GLY A 37 1.70 19.39 19.65
C GLY A 37 1.33 18.12 18.86
N VAL A 38 2.23 17.14 18.82
CA VAL A 38 2.03 15.82 18.22
C VAL A 38 1.75 14.81 19.33
N THR A 39 0.60 14.13 19.31
CA THR A 39 0.32 13.05 20.26
C THR A 39 1.27 11.87 20.01
N HIS A 40 2.08 11.54 21.01
CA HIS A 40 3.01 10.41 21.01
C HIS A 40 2.33 9.14 21.55
N ASP A 41 1.15 8.79 21.02
CA ASP A 41 0.56 7.51 21.36
C ASP A 41 1.52 6.39 20.95
N LYS A 42 1.73 5.42 21.85
CA LYS A 42 2.58 4.26 21.57
C LYS A 42 2.19 3.62 20.23
N ALA A 43 3.18 3.44 19.37
CA ALA A 43 3.01 2.95 18.01
C ALA A 43 4.19 2.09 17.55
N THR A 44 3.96 1.34 16.48
CA THR A 44 4.99 0.55 15.79
C THR A 44 5.08 1.01 14.34
N ILE A 45 6.31 1.12 13.84
CA ILE A 45 6.58 1.42 12.44
C ILE A 45 6.88 0.14 11.67
N THR A 46 6.07 -0.13 10.65
CA THR A 46 6.28 -1.24 9.72
C THR A 46 6.71 -0.71 8.37
N VAL A 47 7.74 -1.31 7.79
CA VAL A 47 8.24 -0.94 6.46
C VAL A 47 8.00 -2.09 5.49
N TYR A 48 7.30 -1.79 4.41
CA TYR A 48 7.12 -2.67 3.27
C TYR A 48 7.98 -2.18 2.12
N LYS A 49 8.67 -3.11 1.45
CA LYS A 49 9.56 -2.82 0.33
C LYS A 49 9.04 -3.51 -0.93
N ASN A 50 9.15 -2.83 -2.07
CA ASN A 50 8.81 -3.38 -3.39
C ASN A 50 7.38 -3.94 -3.48
N ILE A 51 6.39 -3.24 -2.91
CA ILE A 51 4.99 -3.58 -3.16
C ILE A 51 4.69 -3.29 -4.63
N THR A 52 4.16 -4.27 -5.35
CA THR A 52 3.75 -4.11 -6.75
C THR A 52 2.25 -4.35 -6.92
N LEU A 53 1.54 -3.33 -7.40
CA LEU A 53 0.12 -3.39 -7.77
C LEU A 53 -0.03 -3.41 -9.29
N GLY A 54 -0.87 -4.29 -9.81
CA GLY A 54 -1.24 -4.38 -11.22
C GLY A 54 -2.52 -3.59 -11.53
N ALA A 55 -2.56 -3.00 -12.71
CA ALA A 55 -3.78 -2.42 -13.29
C ALA A 55 -4.78 -3.51 -13.71
N CYS A 56 -5.97 -3.11 -14.17
CA CYS A 56 -7.15 -3.97 -14.29
C CYS A 56 -7.00 -5.25 -15.12
N LYS A 57 -6.15 -5.26 -16.16
CA LYS A 57 -5.86 -6.43 -17.00
C LYS A 57 -4.49 -7.05 -16.70
N ASN A 58 -3.81 -6.63 -15.63
CA ASN A 58 -2.54 -7.21 -15.22
C ASN A 58 -2.79 -8.55 -14.52
N LYS A 59 -2.50 -9.64 -15.22
CA LYS A 59 -2.70 -11.00 -14.68
C LYS A 59 -1.57 -11.48 -13.78
N THR A 60 -0.45 -10.76 -13.72
CA THR A 60 0.76 -11.16 -12.99
C THR A 60 0.68 -10.71 -11.53
N ASN A 61 0.48 -9.41 -11.31
CA ASN A 61 0.52 -8.78 -9.98
C ASN A 61 -0.84 -8.80 -9.28
N GLY A 62 -0.84 -8.64 -7.95
CA GLY A 62 -2.07 -8.36 -7.19
C GLY A 62 -2.62 -6.97 -7.54
N HIS A 63 -3.92 -6.79 -7.44
CA HIS A 63 -4.60 -5.54 -7.80
C HIS A 63 -4.83 -4.63 -6.59
N PHE A 64 -4.95 -5.23 -5.40
CA PHE A 64 -5.23 -4.53 -4.15
C PHE A 64 -4.15 -4.80 -3.10
N LEU A 65 -3.79 -3.80 -2.32
CA LEU A 65 -2.88 -3.92 -1.18
C LEU A 65 -3.63 -4.33 0.09
N LYS A 66 -3.11 -5.33 0.80
CA LYS A 66 -3.41 -5.62 2.20
C LYS A 66 -2.34 -5.02 3.09
N LEU A 67 -2.68 -3.92 3.76
CA LEU A 67 -1.71 -3.19 4.58
C LEU A 67 -1.32 -3.95 5.85
N LYS A 68 -2.15 -4.88 6.33
CA LYS A 68 -1.88 -5.74 7.49
C LYS A 68 -0.54 -6.47 7.42
N ASN A 69 -0.16 -6.92 6.22
CA ASN A 69 1.03 -7.74 6.00
C ASN A 69 1.81 -7.36 4.73
N GLY A 70 1.44 -6.29 4.05
CA GLY A 70 2.08 -5.81 2.82
C GLY A 70 1.83 -6.67 1.57
N SER A 71 0.99 -7.71 1.66
CA SER A 71 0.69 -8.58 0.52
C SER A 71 -0.27 -7.92 -0.47
N THR A 72 -0.25 -8.38 -1.72
CA THR A 72 -1.19 -7.92 -2.76
C THR A 72 -2.13 -9.03 -3.19
N VAL A 73 -3.38 -8.67 -3.48
CA VAL A 73 -4.48 -9.61 -3.75
C VAL A 73 -5.05 -9.36 -5.14
N LYS A 74 -5.19 -10.43 -5.93
CA LYS A 74 -5.86 -10.35 -7.24
C LYS A 74 -7.37 -10.26 -7.06
N LEU A 75 -8.04 -9.48 -7.92
CA LEU A 75 -9.50 -9.35 -7.91
C LEU A 75 -10.23 -10.71 -7.93
N SER A 76 -9.73 -11.65 -8.73
CA SER A 76 -10.28 -13.01 -8.84
C SER A 76 -10.37 -13.75 -7.50
N ASN A 77 -9.47 -13.41 -6.56
CA ASN A 77 -9.27 -14.09 -5.29
C ASN A 77 -9.89 -13.32 -4.11
N ILE A 78 -10.60 -12.22 -4.38
CA ILE A 78 -11.27 -11.45 -3.33
C ILE A 78 -12.58 -12.14 -2.97
N ASP A 79 -12.70 -12.44 -1.68
CA ASP A 79 -13.95 -12.76 -1.02
C ASP A 79 -14.58 -11.44 -0.50
N LYS A 80 -15.90 -11.28 -0.68
CA LYS A 80 -16.66 -10.10 -0.23
C LYS A 80 -16.47 -9.81 1.27
N THR A 81 -16.21 -10.84 2.08
CA THR A 81 -15.95 -10.71 3.54
C THR A 81 -14.62 -10.05 3.88
N LYS A 82 -13.66 -10.04 2.94
CA LYS A 82 -12.28 -9.55 3.12
C LYS A 82 -12.03 -8.16 2.53
N THR A 83 -13.09 -7.51 2.03
CA THR A 83 -13.02 -6.19 1.38
C THR A 83 -12.52 -5.09 2.33
N LYS A 84 -12.82 -5.20 3.64
CA LYS A 84 -12.34 -4.30 4.70
C LYS A 84 -10.83 -4.34 4.98
N GLU A 85 -10.12 -5.31 4.42
CA GLU A 85 -8.67 -5.46 4.58
C GLU A 85 -7.88 -4.80 3.42
N LEU A 86 -8.57 -4.35 2.37
CA LEU A 86 -7.97 -3.87 1.13
C LEU A 86 -7.94 -2.34 1.12
N VAL A 87 -6.75 -1.75 1.08
CA VAL A 87 -6.57 -0.31 1.35
C VAL A 87 -6.31 0.53 0.12
N MET A 88 -5.77 -0.06 -0.94
CA MET A 88 -5.22 0.67 -2.08
C MET A 88 -5.22 -0.20 -3.33
N LEU A 89 -5.44 0.44 -4.48
CA LEU A 89 -5.34 -0.14 -5.82
C LEU A 89 -4.65 0.83 -6.77
N PHE A 90 -4.15 0.31 -7.89
CA PHE A 90 -3.65 1.10 -9.01
C PHE A 90 -4.62 1.00 -10.18
N HIS A 91 -5.21 2.13 -10.55
CA HIS A 91 -6.10 2.24 -11.69
C HIS A 91 -5.35 2.84 -12.88
N SER A 92 -5.42 2.17 -14.02
CA SER A 92 -4.84 2.65 -15.27
C SER A 92 -5.54 1.93 -16.43
N THR A 93 -6.20 2.68 -17.30
CA THR A 93 -7.05 2.15 -18.38
C THR A 93 -6.53 2.38 -19.79
N TYR A 94 -5.51 3.21 -19.95
CA TYR A 94 -4.84 3.51 -21.23
C TYR A 94 -3.42 4.00 -20.91
N ASP A 95 -2.60 4.27 -21.93
CA ASP A 95 -1.19 4.65 -21.73
C ASP A 95 -1.01 6.07 -21.14
N GLY A 96 -2.12 6.72 -20.76
CA GLY A 96 -2.11 7.97 -20.02
C GLY A 96 -1.92 7.78 -18.52
N PRO A 97 -2.11 8.85 -17.73
CA PRO A 97 -1.78 8.83 -16.32
C PRO A 97 -2.58 7.80 -15.52
N GLY A 98 -1.87 7.01 -14.72
CA GLY A 98 -2.47 6.15 -13.73
C GLY A 98 -2.90 6.89 -12.46
N HIS A 99 -3.66 6.20 -11.62
CA HIS A 99 -4.09 6.68 -10.31
C HIS A 99 -3.78 5.66 -9.22
N ILE A 100 -3.28 6.13 -8.09
CA ILE A 100 -3.26 5.35 -6.83
C ILE A 100 -4.40 5.86 -5.97
N LEU A 101 -5.24 4.96 -5.47
CA LEU A 101 -6.43 5.33 -4.72
C LEU A 101 -6.93 4.19 -3.84
N SER A 102 -7.74 4.51 -2.84
CA SER A 102 -8.45 3.50 -2.03
C SER A 102 -9.70 2.98 -2.73
N PRO A 103 -10.27 1.83 -2.30
CA PRO A 103 -11.53 1.33 -2.83
C PRO A 103 -12.68 2.33 -2.72
N ALA A 104 -12.82 3.05 -1.60
CA ALA A 104 -13.87 4.06 -1.45
C ALA A 104 -13.68 5.20 -2.46
N ALA A 105 -12.45 5.70 -2.63
CA ALA A 105 -12.14 6.71 -3.63
C ALA A 105 -12.46 6.21 -5.04
N PHE A 106 -12.09 4.97 -5.38
CA PHE A 106 -12.35 4.38 -6.70
C PHE A 106 -13.85 4.22 -6.98
N SER A 107 -14.64 3.83 -5.99
CA SER A 107 -16.09 3.73 -6.14
C SER A 107 -16.74 5.06 -6.58
N SER A 108 -16.14 6.18 -6.17
CA SER A 108 -16.63 7.53 -6.43
C SER A 108 -16.11 8.17 -7.73
N THR A 109 -15.16 7.55 -8.45
CA THR A 109 -14.61 8.15 -9.68
C THR A 109 -15.59 8.13 -10.84
N SER A 110 -15.46 9.00 -11.82
CA SER A 110 -16.35 9.05 -12.99
C SER A 110 -15.95 8.09 -14.13
N TYR A 111 -14.70 7.64 -14.17
CA TYR A 111 -14.07 6.97 -15.32
C TYR A 111 -13.94 5.43 -15.16
N LYS A 112 -14.96 4.79 -14.55
CA LYS A 112 -14.89 3.42 -14.02
C LYS A 112 -15.63 2.34 -14.83
N ASN A 113 -16.42 2.73 -15.83
CA ASN A 113 -17.46 1.88 -16.39
C ASN A 113 -16.96 0.65 -17.18
N GLU A 114 -15.69 0.65 -17.62
CA GLU A 114 -15.08 -0.46 -18.37
C GLU A 114 -13.93 -1.14 -17.62
N ASP A 115 -13.74 -0.82 -16.34
CA ASP A 115 -12.68 -1.40 -15.53
C ASP A 115 -13.14 -2.68 -14.84
N ASP A 116 -12.46 -3.81 -15.10
CA ASP A 116 -12.72 -5.09 -14.45
C ASP A 116 -12.62 -4.96 -12.91
N LEU A 117 -11.71 -4.12 -12.38
CA LEU A 117 -11.63 -3.81 -10.95
C LEU A 117 -12.91 -3.18 -10.42
N TYR A 118 -13.69 -2.52 -11.27
CA TYR A 118 -14.95 -1.90 -10.89
C TYR A 118 -16.14 -2.85 -11.02
N THR A 119 -16.27 -3.62 -12.10
CA THR A 119 -17.51 -4.36 -12.42
C THR A 119 -17.40 -5.87 -12.55
N LEU A 120 -16.20 -6.47 -12.63
CA LEU A 120 -16.04 -7.88 -13.05
C LEU A 120 -16.84 -8.84 -12.17
N ASN A 121 -17.78 -9.57 -12.78
CA ASN A 121 -18.50 -10.72 -12.21
C ASN A 121 -18.99 -10.54 -10.76
N GLN A 122 -19.54 -9.38 -10.43
CA GLN A 122 -20.00 -9.03 -9.08
C GLN A 122 -18.91 -9.05 -7.99
N LYS A 123 -17.64 -9.09 -8.38
CA LYS A 123 -16.46 -9.03 -7.51
C LYS A 123 -15.79 -7.66 -7.52
N GLY A 124 -16.04 -6.85 -8.55
CA GLY A 124 -15.51 -5.50 -8.63
C GLY A 124 -16.00 -4.57 -7.51
N VAL A 125 -15.30 -3.46 -7.32
CA VAL A 125 -15.54 -2.50 -6.23
C VAL A 125 -16.97 -1.97 -6.20
N SER A 126 -17.68 -1.90 -7.33
CA SER A 126 -19.11 -1.51 -7.37
C SER A 126 -20.04 -2.40 -6.54
N TYR A 127 -19.64 -3.64 -6.26
CA TYR A 127 -20.44 -4.62 -5.54
C TYR A 127 -20.02 -4.81 -4.08
N TRP A 128 -19.04 -4.03 -3.60
CA TRP A 128 -18.59 -4.12 -2.22
C TRP A 128 -19.53 -3.32 -1.31
N ASN A 129 -19.68 -3.75 -0.07
CA ASN A 129 -20.40 -2.95 0.92
C ASN A 129 -19.60 -1.69 1.21
N GLN A 130 -20.23 -0.52 1.05
CA GLN A 130 -19.60 0.78 1.29
C GLN A 130 -19.04 0.91 2.71
N ALA A 131 -19.70 0.33 3.72
CA ALA A 131 -19.21 0.32 5.10
C ALA A 131 -17.89 -0.43 5.28
N ASN A 132 -17.56 -1.34 4.36
CA ASN A 132 -16.30 -2.09 4.35
C ASN A 132 -15.24 -1.46 3.44
N MET A 133 -15.55 -0.40 2.70
CA MET A 133 -14.58 0.23 1.81
C MET A 133 -13.65 1.13 2.60
N VAL A 134 -12.35 0.81 2.55
CA VAL A 134 -11.33 1.70 3.10
C VAL A 134 -11.30 2.99 2.29
N SER A 135 -11.25 4.12 2.99
CA SER A 135 -11.05 5.46 2.43
C SER A 135 -9.62 5.92 2.62
N SER A 136 -9.21 6.91 1.82
CA SER A 136 -7.87 7.49 1.86
C SER A 136 -7.91 8.98 1.65
N LEU A 137 -6.98 9.66 2.31
CA LEU A 137 -6.47 10.97 1.92
C LEU A 137 -5.01 10.82 1.49
N MET A 138 -4.62 11.49 0.41
CA MET A 138 -3.29 11.38 -0.19
C MET A 138 -2.83 12.75 -0.67
N THR A 139 -1.54 13.05 -0.50
CA THR A 139 -0.92 14.29 -0.97
C THR A 139 0.58 14.13 -1.12
N GLU A 140 1.19 14.92 -2.00
CA GLU A 140 2.63 15.18 -1.90
C GLU A 140 2.93 15.92 -0.58
N PRO A 141 4.15 15.76 -0.03
CA PRO A 141 4.63 16.58 1.07
C PRO A 141 4.43 18.06 0.78
N ARG A 142 3.89 18.78 1.76
CA ARG A 142 3.68 20.24 1.70
C ARG A 142 4.89 21.03 2.16
N GLU A 143 5.84 20.34 2.79
CA GLU A 143 7.19 20.77 3.15
C GLU A 143 8.17 19.75 2.55
N PRO A 144 9.44 20.13 2.30
CA PRO A 144 10.42 19.23 1.70
C PRO A 144 10.56 17.89 2.45
N PHE A 145 10.41 16.79 1.72
CA PHE A 145 10.64 15.43 2.21
C PHE A 145 11.10 14.55 1.03
N SER A 146 12.39 14.26 1.00
CA SER A 146 13.06 13.57 -0.10
C SER A 146 12.98 12.04 0.00
N ALA A 147 13.47 11.36 -1.05
CA ALA A 147 13.67 9.91 -1.01
C ALA A 147 14.73 9.50 0.03
N GLU A 148 15.72 10.36 0.31
CA GLU A 148 16.73 10.11 1.35
C GLU A 148 16.13 10.21 2.76
N ASP A 149 15.29 11.21 3.00
CA ASP A 149 14.52 11.35 4.24
C ASP A 149 13.64 10.11 4.48
N PHE A 150 13.00 9.62 3.41
CA PHE A 150 12.23 8.38 3.45
C PHE A 150 13.09 7.18 3.87
N GLN A 151 14.28 6.99 3.29
CA GLN A 151 15.13 5.85 3.67
C GLN A 151 15.65 5.97 5.10
N THR A 152 16.04 7.17 5.52
CA THR A 152 16.43 7.44 6.91
C THR A 152 15.31 7.06 7.88
N LEU A 153 14.08 7.47 7.57
CA LEU A 153 12.91 7.14 8.37
C LEU A 153 12.58 5.64 8.36
N ALA A 154 12.67 4.99 7.20
CA ALA A 154 12.46 3.56 7.07
C ALA A 154 13.47 2.74 7.89
N ASN A 155 14.72 3.21 7.97
CA ASN A 155 15.79 2.54 8.70
C ASN A 155 15.67 2.74 10.21
N SER A 156 15.22 3.92 10.68
CA SER A 156 15.11 4.19 12.12
C SER A 156 14.05 3.33 12.80
N ARG A 157 12.92 3.08 12.11
CA ARG A 157 11.71 2.42 12.67
C ARG A 157 11.20 3.06 13.97
N ASP A 158 11.60 4.29 14.24
CA ASP A 158 11.21 5.04 15.42
C ASP A 158 9.86 5.73 15.17
N TYR A 159 8.86 5.39 15.99
CA TYR A 159 7.52 5.95 15.87
C TYR A 159 7.48 7.45 16.20
N LYS A 160 8.35 7.94 17.09
CA LYS A 160 8.45 9.38 17.38
C LYS A 160 9.07 10.12 16.18
N ALA A 161 10.10 9.56 15.56
CA ALA A 161 10.66 10.09 14.32
C ALA A 161 9.63 10.10 13.17
N PHE A 162 8.84 9.04 13.03
CA PHE A 162 7.72 9.00 12.07
C PHE A 162 6.71 10.10 12.33
N ALA A 163 6.25 10.25 13.57
CA ALA A 163 5.23 11.23 13.92
C ALA A 163 5.70 12.67 13.63
N ARG A 164 6.96 13.00 13.97
CA ARG A 164 7.58 14.29 13.63
C ARG A 164 7.72 14.49 12.13
N ALA A 165 8.24 13.50 11.40
CA ALA A 165 8.42 13.58 9.96
C ALA A 165 7.09 13.78 9.24
N PHE A 166 6.05 13.02 9.62
CA PHE A 166 4.72 13.13 9.04
C PHE A 166 4.11 14.50 9.32
N ALA A 167 4.18 14.98 10.56
CA ALA A 167 3.69 16.30 10.92
C ALA A 167 4.41 17.40 10.14
N LYS A 168 5.76 17.36 10.09
CA LYS A 168 6.58 18.32 9.34
C LYS A 168 6.21 18.35 7.86
N ALA A 169 6.21 17.19 7.19
CA ALA A 169 5.81 17.07 5.79
C ALA A 169 4.36 17.54 5.54
N ASN A 170 3.53 17.56 6.59
CA ASN A 170 2.14 18.01 6.57
C ASN A 170 1.93 19.40 7.24
N ARG A 171 2.94 20.29 7.24
CA ARG A 171 2.86 21.64 7.83
C ARG A 171 2.48 21.67 9.32
N GLY A 172 3.13 20.82 10.10
CA GLY A 172 2.91 20.69 11.54
C GLY A 172 1.59 20.02 11.92
N LYS A 173 0.87 19.39 10.97
CA LYS A 173 -0.41 18.73 11.26
C LYS A 173 -0.25 17.23 11.33
N GLU A 174 -0.80 16.63 12.39
CA GLU A 174 -0.78 15.18 12.58
C GLU A 174 -1.59 14.42 11.52
N ASN A 175 -2.73 14.98 11.11
CA ASN A 175 -3.72 14.35 10.23
C ASN A 175 -3.84 15.12 8.91
N LEU A 176 -4.04 14.39 7.81
CA LEU A 176 -4.38 14.95 6.52
C LEU A 176 -5.82 15.49 6.54
N LYS A 177 -5.98 16.70 6.03
CA LYS A 177 -7.27 17.38 5.82
C LYS A 177 -7.19 18.21 4.55
N HIS A 178 -8.33 18.36 3.86
CA HIS A 178 -8.47 19.17 2.64
C HIS A 178 -7.41 18.81 1.58
N VAL A 179 -7.25 17.52 1.29
CA VAL A 179 -6.37 16.98 0.23
C VAL A 179 -7.14 16.00 -0.64
N SER A 180 -6.51 15.56 -1.73
CA SER A 180 -7.06 14.55 -2.62
C SER A 180 -7.30 13.21 -1.89
N ASN A 181 -8.21 12.41 -2.45
CA ASN A 181 -8.39 11.01 -2.05
C ASN A 181 -7.56 10.04 -2.92
N ASN A 182 -6.82 10.56 -3.91
CA ASN A 182 -5.97 9.82 -4.83
C ASN A 182 -4.63 10.53 -5.09
N ILE A 183 -3.69 9.78 -5.70
CA ILE A 183 -2.50 10.30 -6.37
C ILE A 183 -2.76 10.15 -7.86
N TYR A 184 -2.84 11.26 -8.58
CA TYR A 184 -2.89 11.29 -10.04
C TYR A 184 -1.49 11.36 -10.61
N ASP A 185 -1.21 10.59 -11.66
CA ASP A 185 0.06 10.60 -12.38
C ASP A 185 1.29 10.42 -11.46
N PRO A 186 1.34 9.33 -10.66
CA PRO A 186 2.41 9.13 -9.68
C PRO A 186 3.78 9.18 -10.35
N LYS A 187 4.73 9.91 -9.75
CA LYS A 187 6.07 10.11 -10.31
C LYS A 187 7.13 9.29 -9.59
N VAL A 188 8.00 8.65 -10.36
CA VAL A 188 9.13 7.87 -9.83
C VAL A 188 10.06 8.79 -9.03
N GLY A 189 10.46 8.33 -7.85
CA GLY A 189 11.28 9.11 -6.91
C GLY A 189 10.49 10.02 -5.98
N THR A 190 9.19 10.20 -6.20
CA THR A 190 8.35 11.06 -5.35
C THR A 190 7.84 10.32 -4.12
N CYS A 191 7.91 11.02 -2.99
CA CYS A 191 7.29 10.63 -1.73
C CYS A 191 5.86 11.17 -1.63
N TYR A 192 4.94 10.40 -1.04
CA TYR A 192 3.57 10.83 -0.77
C TYR A 192 3.19 10.53 0.68
N LEU A 193 2.39 11.42 1.26
CA LEU A 193 1.69 11.20 2.53
C LEU A 193 0.35 10.53 2.24
N VAL A 194 0.04 9.48 2.99
CA VAL A 194 -1.23 8.77 2.89
C VAL A 194 -1.82 8.55 4.28
N GLN A 195 -3.13 8.71 4.39
CA GLN A 195 -3.87 8.37 5.61
C GLN A 195 -5.14 7.61 5.27
N PHE A 196 -5.25 6.38 5.77
CA PHE A 196 -6.42 5.52 5.57
C PHE A 196 -7.43 5.67 6.69
N ASN A 197 -8.72 5.77 6.34
CA ASN A 197 -9.84 5.96 7.26
C ASN A 197 -9.65 7.09 8.28
N GLY A 198 -8.77 8.06 8.00
CA GLY A 198 -8.41 9.10 8.95
C GLY A 198 -7.61 8.61 10.17
N LEU A 199 -7.11 7.36 10.18
CA LEU A 199 -6.48 6.75 11.35
C LEU A 199 -5.07 6.22 11.10
N VAL A 200 -4.85 5.51 9.99
CA VAL A 200 -3.57 4.83 9.72
C VAL A 200 -2.74 5.69 8.79
N ARG A 201 -1.63 6.23 9.29
CA ARG A 201 -0.74 7.14 8.56
C ARG A 201 0.38 6.37 7.87
N SER A 202 0.80 6.84 6.71
CA SER A 202 1.86 6.21 5.94
C SER A 202 2.60 7.18 5.03
N PHE A 203 3.85 6.84 4.73
CA PHE A 203 4.60 7.40 3.60
C PHE A 203 4.68 6.37 2.49
N ILE A 204 4.64 6.82 1.24
CA ILE A 204 4.88 5.99 0.05
C ILE A 204 6.02 6.61 -0.75
N LEU A 205 6.97 5.80 -1.23
CA LEU A 205 7.99 6.20 -2.20
C LEU A 205 7.80 5.42 -3.49
N ILE A 206 7.50 6.12 -4.59
CA ILE A 206 7.27 5.49 -5.90
C ILE A 206 8.60 5.10 -6.54
N LYS A 207 8.71 3.85 -7.00
CA LYS A 207 9.92 3.29 -7.61
C LYS A 207 9.79 3.01 -9.09
N SER A 208 8.60 2.67 -9.56
CA SER A 208 8.33 2.38 -10.96
C SER A 208 6.85 2.57 -11.27
N VAL A 209 6.55 3.10 -12.45
CA VAL A 209 5.19 3.24 -12.97
C VAL A 209 5.19 2.78 -14.43
N VAL A 210 4.29 1.86 -14.75
CA VAL A 210 3.98 1.42 -16.10
C VAL A 210 2.48 1.61 -16.28
N ASN A 211 2.07 2.50 -17.17
CA ASN A 211 0.66 2.79 -17.44
C ASN A 211 0.05 1.76 -18.41
N GLY A 212 -1.21 1.96 -18.79
CA GLY A 212 -1.99 1.02 -19.60
C GLY A 212 -2.79 0.01 -18.78
N LYS A 213 -3.75 -0.68 -19.43
CA LYS A 213 -4.63 -1.69 -18.79
C LYS A 213 -3.86 -2.85 -18.17
N LYS A 214 -2.67 -3.18 -18.70
CA LYS A 214 -1.77 -4.23 -18.18
C LYS A 214 -0.66 -3.66 -17.30
N GLY A 215 -0.69 -2.37 -17.02
CA GLY A 215 0.32 -1.63 -16.29
C GLY A 215 0.51 -2.11 -14.85
N SER A 216 1.45 -1.48 -14.16
CA SER A 216 1.76 -1.74 -12.76
C SER A 216 2.45 -0.55 -12.12
N ILE A 217 2.38 -0.50 -10.80
CA ILE A 217 3.13 0.43 -9.99
C ILE A 217 3.89 -0.33 -8.89
N THR A 218 5.14 0.07 -8.67
CA THR A 218 5.99 -0.47 -7.60
C THR A 218 6.40 0.64 -6.65
N PHE A 219 6.28 0.41 -5.35
CA PHE A 219 6.61 1.39 -4.32
C PHE A 219 7.09 0.75 -3.01
N ASP A 220 7.78 1.55 -2.21
CA ASP A 220 8.04 1.26 -0.80
C ASP A 220 7.03 2.00 0.07
N MET A 221 6.75 1.50 1.28
CA MET A 221 5.79 2.10 2.19
C MET A 221 6.25 2.01 3.64
N ILE A 222 6.08 3.09 4.40
CA ILE A 222 6.28 3.13 5.86
C ILE A 222 4.92 3.37 6.50
N VAL A 223 4.53 2.52 7.46
CA VAL A 223 3.20 2.52 8.06
C VAL A 223 3.30 2.66 9.56
N GLU A 224 2.55 3.60 10.13
CA GLU A 224 2.38 3.73 11.57
C GLU A 224 1.15 2.95 12.05
N SER A 225 1.37 2.04 13.00
CA SER A 225 0.30 1.28 13.68
C SER A 225 0.23 1.73 15.13
N ARG A 226 -0.89 2.31 15.56
CA ARG A 226 -1.03 2.85 16.91
C ARG A 226 -1.76 1.90 17.82
N VAL A 227 -1.30 1.78 19.07
CA VAL A 227 -1.93 0.93 20.08
C VAL A 227 -3.39 1.30 20.29
N LYS A 228 -3.71 2.60 20.36
CA LYS A 228 -5.09 3.09 20.52
C LYS A 228 -6.04 2.69 19.38
N ASN A 229 -5.49 2.36 18.20
CA ASN A 229 -6.26 2.00 17.02
C ASN A 229 -6.50 0.48 16.90
N LYS A 230 -5.88 -0.35 17.75
CA LYS A 230 -5.81 -1.81 17.58
C LYS A 230 -7.17 -2.49 17.53
N ASP A 231 -8.15 -2.00 18.27
CA ASP A 231 -9.49 -2.58 18.38
C ASP A 231 -10.56 -1.79 17.62
N LEU A 232 -10.21 -0.65 17.03
CA LEU A 232 -11.15 0.17 16.26
C LEU A 232 -11.49 -0.54 14.94
N GLU A 233 -12.79 -0.72 14.65
CA GLU A 233 -13.26 -1.34 13.40
C GLU A 233 -12.63 -0.70 12.15
N LEU A 234 -12.45 0.62 12.18
CA LEU A 234 -11.88 1.40 11.09
C LEU A 234 -10.37 1.21 10.88
N ALA A 235 -9.66 0.58 11.81
CA ALA A 235 -8.20 0.42 11.77
C ALA A 235 -7.72 -1.02 11.95
N LYS A 236 -8.40 -1.86 12.74
CA LYS A 236 -7.91 -3.19 13.14
C LYS A 236 -7.60 -4.15 11.98
N TYR A 237 -8.31 -3.98 10.86
CA TYR A 237 -8.14 -4.77 9.64
C TYR A 237 -7.09 -4.21 8.68
N ILE A 238 -6.65 -2.97 8.87
CA ILE A 238 -5.80 -2.24 7.93
C ILE A 238 -4.47 -1.80 8.52
N GLN A 239 -4.31 -1.72 9.84
CA GLN A 239 -2.99 -1.48 10.42
C GLN A 239 -2.24 -2.80 10.62
N PRO A 240 -0.93 -2.84 10.34
CA PRO A 240 -0.05 -3.93 10.75
C PRO A 240 -0.26 -4.37 12.20
N ASP A 241 -0.01 -5.64 12.49
CA ASP A 241 -0.09 -6.13 13.87
C ASP A 241 0.97 -5.47 14.75
N ILE A 242 0.51 -4.97 15.89
CA ILE A 242 1.36 -4.42 16.94
C ILE A 242 1.79 -5.61 17.79
N LYS A 243 3.09 -5.88 17.84
CA LYS A 243 3.65 -6.94 18.68
C LYS A 243 3.88 -6.43 20.11
#